data_AF-A0A1Y3PAS8-F1
#
_entry.id   AF-A0A1Y3PAS8-F1
#
_cell.length_a   1.000
_cell.length_b   1.000
_cell.length_c   1.000
_cell.angle_alpha   90.00
_cell.angle_beta   90.00
_cell.angle_gamma   90.00
#
_symmetry.space_group_name_H-M   'P 1'
#
loop_
_entity.id
_entity.type
_entity.pdbx_description
1 polymer ?
#
loop_
_entity_poly.entity_id
_entity_poly.type
_entity_poly.pdbx_seq_one_letter_code
_entity_poly.pdbx_strand_id
1 'polypeptide(L)'
;MRLKKSGVVVPLVVGVVISFTFLIIQGRVFDVIAWNYNVCHALFGFTFPFFMSYFSFERSDIKRLALTQTVARFSATRWFFWPLALIRAMGRSIARDFREGVSWKPFVGVCFILAASMANEMWIDPITNGIPFSQAYGNFVADVVGMLAFLAVTYPFSRRQARLRALHLA
;
A
#
# COMPACT_ATOMS: atom_id res chain seq x y z
N MET A 1 -0.50 7.13 -10.53
CA MET A 1 -1.35 8.31 -10.25
C MET A 1 -0.60 9.24 -9.32
N ARG A 2 -0.98 10.52 -9.25
CA ARG A 2 -0.43 11.46 -8.25
C ARG A 2 -1.61 12.10 -7.55
N LEU A 3 -1.80 11.72 -6.30
CA LEU A 3 -2.93 12.14 -5.50
C LEU A 3 -2.60 13.50 -4.88
N LYS A 4 -3.56 14.42 -4.84
CA LYS A 4 -3.37 15.77 -4.25
C LYS A 4 -4.52 16.09 -3.30
N LYS A 5 -4.27 16.92 -2.29
CA LYS A 5 -5.28 17.38 -1.32
C LYS A 5 -6.06 16.19 -0.71
N SER A 6 -7.39 16.27 -0.67
CA SER A 6 -8.27 15.20 -0.18
C SER A 6 -8.10 13.88 -0.92
N GLY A 7 -7.70 13.91 -2.20
CA GLY A 7 -7.45 12.70 -2.98
C GLY A 7 -6.32 11.83 -2.42
N VAL A 8 -5.39 12.40 -1.61
CA VAL A 8 -4.34 11.63 -0.92
C VAL A 8 -4.94 10.71 0.14
N VAL A 9 -6.10 11.05 0.71
CA VAL A 9 -6.69 10.33 1.84
C VAL A 9 -7.71 9.29 1.39
N VAL A 10 -8.29 9.44 0.19
CA VAL A 10 -9.36 8.57 -0.31
C VAL A 10 -8.98 7.08 -0.33
N PRO A 11 -7.86 6.64 -0.93
CA PRO A 11 -7.49 5.22 -0.94
C PRO A 11 -7.29 4.65 0.47
N LEU A 12 -6.70 5.46 1.36
CA LEU A 12 -6.50 5.09 2.76
C LEU A 12 -7.84 4.87 3.46
N VAL A 13 -8.78 5.80 3.34
CA VAL A 13 -10.11 5.70 3.95
C VAL A 13 -10.87 4.50 3.40
N VAL A 14 -10.83 4.26 2.08
CA VAL A 14 -11.48 3.10 1.47
C VAL A 14 -10.92 1.79 2.07
N GLY A 15 -9.60 1.65 2.12
CA GLY A 15 -8.97 0.48 2.73
C GLY A 15 -9.36 0.29 4.20
N VAL A 16 -9.32 1.38 4.98
CA VAL A 16 -9.70 1.36 6.41
C VAL A 16 -11.17 0.98 6.61
N VAL A 17 -12.09 1.55 5.82
CA VAL A 17 -13.52 1.24 5.92
C VAL A 17 -13.79 -0.22 5.61
N ILE A 18 -13.15 -0.79 4.58
CA ILE A 18 -13.28 -2.21 4.25
C ILE A 18 -12.75 -3.07 5.39
N SER A 19 -11.56 -2.78 5.92
CA SER A 19 -10.97 -3.53 7.04
C SER A 19 -11.85 -3.48 8.29
N PHE A 20 -12.38 -2.31 8.67
CA PHE A 20 -13.28 -2.20 9.82
C PHE A 20 -14.60 -2.92 9.59
N THR A 21 -15.15 -2.87 8.37
CA THR A 21 -16.37 -3.60 8.03
C THR A 21 -16.17 -5.09 8.18
N PHE A 22 -15.02 -5.61 7.70
CA PHE A 22 -14.66 -7.02 7.91
C PHE A 22 -14.57 -7.38 9.39
N LEU A 23 -13.89 -6.57 10.20
CA LEU A 23 -13.77 -6.81 11.65
C LEU A 23 -15.14 -6.86 12.34
N ILE A 24 -16.06 -5.97 11.97
CA ILE A 24 -17.42 -5.96 12.50
C ILE A 24 -18.17 -7.24 12.09
N ILE A 25 -18.12 -7.61 10.81
CA ILE A 25 -18.79 -8.81 10.31
C ILE A 25 -18.23 -10.06 11.01
N GLN A 26 -16.91 -10.23 11.01
CA GLN A 26 -16.21 -11.35 11.63
C GLN A 26 -16.50 -11.46 13.13
N GLY A 27 -16.55 -10.33 13.84
CA GLY A 27 -16.70 -10.32 15.30
C GLY A 27 -18.14 -10.35 15.80
N ARG A 28 -19.12 -9.99 14.98
CA ARG A 28 -20.50 -9.74 15.45
C ARG A 28 -21.60 -10.38 14.63
N VAL A 29 -21.34 -10.72 13.38
CA VAL A 29 -22.40 -11.13 12.44
C VAL A 29 -22.19 -12.56 11.95
N PHE A 30 -20.98 -12.87 11.48
CA PHE A 30 -20.70 -14.13 10.81
C PHE A 30 -19.22 -14.47 10.87
N ASP A 31 -18.89 -15.71 11.23
CA ASP A 31 -17.52 -16.20 11.22
C ASP A 31 -17.07 -16.54 9.79
N VAL A 32 -16.58 -15.53 9.08
CA VAL A 32 -16.08 -15.65 7.70
C VAL A 32 -14.86 -16.56 7.64
N ILE A 33 -13.97 -16.47 8.64
CA ILE A 33 -12.74 -17.26 8.73
C ILE A 33 -13.08 -18.75 8.80
N ALA A 34 -13.99 -19.15 9.68
CA ALA A 34 -14.41 -20.54 9.80
C ALA A 34 -15.22 -21.02 8.59
N TRP A 35 -15.98 -20.13 7.95
CA TRP A 35 -16.80 -20.49 6.79
C TRP A 35 -15.96 -20.74 5.53
N ASN A 36 -15.14 -19.77 5.14
CA ASN A 36 -14.30 -19.89 3.96
C ASN A 36 -13.11 -18.93 4.02
N TYR A 37 -11.98 -19.46 4.45
CA TYR A 37 -10.74 -18.71 4.61
C TYR A 37 -10.21 -18.09 3.30
N ASN A 38 -10.52 -18.67 2.14
CA ASN A 38 -10.17 -18.07 0.84
C ASN A 38 -10.84 -16.70 0.64
N VAL A 39 -12.00 -16.46 1.24
CA VAL A 39 -12.65 -15.14 1.18
C VAL A 39 -11.82 -14.09 1.93
N CYS A 40 -11.19 -14.47 3.05
CA CYS A 40 -10.26 -13.60 3.76
C CYS A 40 -9.04 -13.27 2.91
N HIS A 41 -8.49 -14.25 2.19
CA HIS A 41 -7.39 -14.05 1.23
C HIS A 41 -7.79 -13.14 0.06
N ALA A 42 -8.93 -13.39 -0.57
CA ALA A 42 -9.44 -12.49 -1.62
C ALA A 42 -9.64 -11.06 -1.11
N LEU A 43 -10.15 -10.90 0.11
CA LEU A 43 -10.30 -9.58 0.72
C LEU A 43 -8.95 -8.94 1.05
N PHE A 44 -7.98 -9.72 1.52
CA PHE A 44 -6.60 -9.28 1.76
C PHE A 44 -5.96 -8.78 0.47
N GLY A 45 -5.98 -9.60 -0.58
CA GLY A 45 -5.47 -9.27 -1.91
C GLY A 45 -6.15 -8.06 -2.54
N PHE A 46 -7.43 -7.81 -2.23
CA PHE A 46 -8.16 -6.62 -2.69
C PHE A 46 -7.80 -5.35 -1.90
N THR A 47 -7.71 -5.47 -0.57
CA THR A 47 -7.70 -4.31 0.33
C THR A 47 -6.30 -3.79 0.57
N PHE A 48 -5.32 -4.67 0.76
CA PHE A 48 -3.96 -4.26 1.12
C PHE A 48 -3.21 -3.49 0.02
N PRO A 49 -3.44 -3.70 -1.29
CA PRO A 49 -2.87 -2.86 -2.33
C PRO A 49 -3.25 -1.37 -2.21
N PHE A 50 -4.37 -1.02 -1.55
CA PHE A 50 -4.72 0.39 -1.31
C PHE A 50 -3.64 1.12 -0.50
N PHE A 51 -3.08 0.44 0.50
CA PHE A 51 -2.01 0.95 1.35
C PHE A 51 -0.65 0.83 0.66
N MET A 52 -0.35 -0.34 0.09
CA MET A 52 0.98 -0.59 -0.47
C MET A 52 1.29 0.27 -1.70
N SER A 53 0.27 0.73 -2.40
CA SER A 53 0.42 1.65 -3.53
C SER A 53 1.03 3.01 -3.15
N TYR A 54 1.03 3.41 -1.87
CA TYR A 54 1.71 4.62 -1.38
C TYR A 54 3.24 4.47 -1.30
N PHE A 55 3.77 3.25 -1.30
CA PHE A 55 5.22 3.02 -1.42
C PHE A 55 5.75 3.27 -2.83
N SER A 56 4.87 3.57 -3.78
CA SER A 56 5.30 3.97 -5.10
C SER A 56 6.01 5.33 -5.07
N PHE A 57 7.07 5.46 -5.86
CA PHE A 57 7.78 6.72 -6.06
C PHE A 57 7.89 7.04 -7.56
N GLU A 58 8.01 8.31 -7.89
CA GLU A 58 8.48 8.78 -9.19
C GLU A 58 9.92 9.27 -9.05
N ARG A 59 10.73 9.19 -10.11
CA ARG A 59 12.12 9.70 -10.08
C ARG A 59 12.16 11.19 -9.69
N SER A 60 11.15 11.95 -10.06
CA SER A 60 10.96 13.35 -9.68
C SER A 60 10.81 13.58 -8.17
N ASP A 61 10.39 12.56 -7.42
CA ASP A 61 10.19 12.66 -5.97
C ASP A 61 11.52 12.46 -5.20
N ILE A 62 12.54 11.90 -5.85
CA ILE A 62 13.85 11.60 -5.26
C ILE A 62 14.73 12.85 -5.29
N LYS A 63 14.79 13.58 -4.17
CA LYS A 63 15.78 14.65 -3.98
C LYS A 63 17.12 14.04 -3.62
N ARG A 64 18.09 14.10 -4.53
CA ARG A 64 19.48 13.71 -4.25
C ARG A 64 20.17 14.85 -3.49
N LEU A 65 20.56 14.56 -2.25
CA LEU A 65 21.41 15.44 -1.46
C LEU A 65 22.86 15.00 -1.62
N ALA A 66 23.79 15.95 -1.73
CA ALA A 66 25.21 15.62 -1.72
C ALA A 66 25.58 14.99 -0.36
N LEU A 67 26.41 13.94 -0.38
CA LEU A 67 26.80 13.21 0.83
C LEU A 67 27.39 14.16 1.89
N THR A 68 28.21 15.12 1.46
CA THR A 68 28.80 16.16 2.32
C THR A 68 27.74 16.99 3.05
N GLN A 69 26.66 17.37 2.37
CA GLN A 69 25.55 18.11 2.97
C GLN A 69 24.75 17.24 3.95
N THR A 70 24.57 15.95 3.65
CA THR A 70 23.91 15.01 4.56
C THR A 70 24.70 14.83 5.85
N VAL A 71 26.02 14.59 5.74
CA VAL A 71 26.91 14.43 6.90
C VAL A 71 26.93 15.70 7.75
N ALA A 72 27.06 16.88 7.14
CA ALA A 72 27.04 18.14 7.87
C ALA A 72 25.72 18.39 8.63
N ARG A 73 24.57 18.04 8.03
CA ARG A 73 23.26 18.18 8.68
C ARG A 73 23.05 17.19 9.83
N PHE A 74 23.58 15.98 9.66
CA PHE A 74 23.52 14.93 10.65
C PHE A 74 24.38 15.26 11.87
N SER A 75 25.61 15.71 11.65
CA SER A 75 26.53 16.12 12.71
C SER A 75 26.09 17.41 13.43
N ALA A 76 25.35 18.30 12.77
CA ALA A 76 24.80 19.50 13.38
C ALA A 76 23.70 19.23 14.41
N THR A 77 23.04 18.07 14.36
CA THR A 77 21.96 17.73 15.29
C THR A 77 22.50 16.82 16.39
N ARG A 78 22.49 17.28 17.64
CA ARG A 78 22.87 16.43 18.78
C ARG A 78 21.95 15.20 18.85
N TRP A 79 22.52 14.03 19.13
CA TRP A 79 21.82 12.74 19.07
C TRP A 79 20.51 12.70 19.87
N PHE A 80 20.46 13.34 21.04
CA PHE A 80 19.27 13.37 21.89
C PHE A 80 18.12 14.23 21.34
N PHE A 81 18.38 15.12 20.38
CA PHE A 81 17.35 15.87 19.66
C PHE A 81 16.84 15.17 18.39
N TRP A 82 17.45 14.05 17.99
CA TRP A 82 17.06 13.35 16.77
C TRP A 82 15.60 12.92 16.75
N PRO A 83 14.99 12.41 17.83
CA PRO A 83 13.57 12.01 17.78
C PRO A 83 12.66 13.18 17.37
N LEU A 84 12.86 14.35 18.00
CA LEU A 84 12.11 15.57 17.67
C LEU A 84 12.42 16.08 16.26
N ALA A 85 13.69 16.03 15.84
CA ALA A 85 14.09 16.44 14.50
C ALA A 85 13.46 15.55 13.42
N LEU A 86 13.38 14.25 13.65
CA LEU A 86 12.73 13.27 12.78
C LEU A 86 11.22 13.53 12.69
N ILE A 87 10.53 13.75 13.81
CA ILE A 87 9.10 14.06 13.83
C ILE A 87 8.82 15.34 13.02
N ARG A 88 9.61 16.40 13.24
CA ARG A 88 9.45 17.67 12.50
C ARG A 88 9.76 17.50 11.01
N ALA A 89 10.76 16.70 10.67
CA ALA A 89 11.07 16.37 9.27
C ALA A 89 9.90 15.60 8.63
N MET A 90 9.37 14.60 9.31
CA MET A 90 8.22 13.82 8.86
C MET A 90 6.98 14.69 8.65
N GLY A 91 6.65 15.58 9.61
CA GLY A 91 5.52 16.51 9.47
C GLY A 91 5.67 17.45 8.28
N ARG A 92 6.88 18.00 8.05
CA ARG A 92 7.16 18.84 6.87
C ARG A 92 7.04 18.05 5.57
N SER A 93 7.51 16.80 5.54
CA SER A 93 7.37 15.91 4.40
C SER A 93 5.91 15.63 4.09
N ILE A 94 5.10 15.27 5.10
CA ILE A 94 3.65 15.06 4.93
C ILE A 94 2.98 16.33 4.39
N ALA A 95 3.24 17.50 4.98
CA ALA A 95 2.65 18.77 4.52
C ALA A 95 3.07 19.16 3.09
N ARG A 96 4.30 18.81 2.68
CA ARG A 96 4.74 18.94 1.28
C ARG A 96 3.97 17.97 0.39
N ASP A 97 3.87 16.71 0.79
CA ASP A 97 3.27 15.62 0.03
C ASP A 97 1.77 15.86 -0.21
N PHE A 98 1.04 16.46 0.75
CA PHE A 98 -0.35 16.90 0.56
C PHE A 98 -0.50 18.03 -0.48
N ARG A 99 0.51 18.91 -0.60
CA ARG A 99 0.51 20.07 -1.52
C ARG A 99 1.00 19.70 -2.93
N GLU A 100 2.17 19.08 -3.03
CA GLU A 100 2.82 18.69 -4.29
C GLU A 100 2.21 17.40 -4.87
N GLY A 101 1.61 16.58 -4.00
CA GLY A 101 0.96 15.34 -4.33
C GLY A 101 1.87 14.12 -4.18
N VAL A 102 1.24 12.99 -3.83
CA VAL A 102 1.89 11.71 -3.55
C VAL A 102 1.76 10.78 -4.75
N SER A 103 2.85 10.13 -5.15
CA SER A 103 2.78 9.04 -6.12
C SER A 103 2.00 7.88 -5.51
N TRP A 104 0.93 7.49 -6.20
CA TRP A 104 0.13 6.32 -5.85
C TRP A 104 -0.10 5.49 -7.10
N LYS A 105 0.53 4.32 -7.17
CA LYS A 105 0.48 3.45 -8.35
C LYS A 105 -0.14 2.11 -7.97
N PRO A 106 -1.39 1.83 -8.40
CA PRO A 106 -2.09 0.57 -8.08
C PRO A 106 -1.23 -0.68 -8.30
N PHE A 107 -0.54 -0.71 -9.44
CA PHE A 107 0.32 -1.83 -9.82
C PHE A 107 1.46 -2.08 -8.82
N VAL A 108 2.05 -1.02 -8.25
CA VAL A 108 3.10 -1.17 -7.23
C VAL A 108 2.54 -1.83 -5.97
N GLY A 109 1.35 -1.43 -5.54
CA GLY A 109 0.68 -2.07 -4.41
C GLY A 109 0.40 -3.55 -4.66
N VAL A 110 -0.05 -3.89 -5.87
CA VAL A 110 -0.24 -5.30 -6.28
C VAL A 110 1.06 -6.07 -6.29
N CYS A 111 2.16 -5.52 -6.80
CA CYS A 111 3.46 -6.20 -6.77
C CYS A 111 3.91 -6.50 -5.34
N PHE A 112 3.71 -5.57 -4.40
CA PHE A 112 4.03 -5.80 -2.99
C PHE A 112 3.21 -6.95 -2.40
N ILE A 113 1.89 -6.93 -2.63
CA ILE A 113 0.99 -7.94 -2.05
C ILE A 113 1.15 -9.30 -2.73
N LEU A 114 1.45 -9.33 -4.03
CA LEU A 114 1.83 -10.55 -4.73
C LEU A 114 3.10 -11.15 -4.14
N ALA A 115 4.15 -10.35 -3.95
CA ALA A 115 5.39 -10.83 -3.36
C ALA A 115 5.19 -11.33 -1.91
N ALA A 116 4.40 -10.62 -1.11
CA ALA A 116 4.07 -11.04 0.26
C ALA A 116 3.27 -12.34 0.29
N SER A 117 2.27 -12.48 -0.59
CA SER A 117 1.45 -13.69 -0.72
C SER A 117 2.27 -14.88 -1.23
N MET A 118 3.12 -14.70 -2.24
CA MET A 118 4.07 -15.73 -2.70
C MET A 118 5.01 -16.18 -1.56
N ALA A 119 5.51 -15.22 -0.79
CA ALA A 119 6.37 -15.55 0.35
C ALA A 119 5.63 -16.39 1.40
N ASN A 120 4.39 -16.01 1.73
CA ASN A 120 3.61 -16.68 2.78
C ASN A 120 3.08 -18.05 2.36
N GLU A 121 2.61 -18.19 1.12
CA GLU A 121 1.88 -19.38 0.66
C GLU A 121 2.73 -20.36 -0.15
N MET A 122 3.89 -19.93 -0.68
CA MET A 122 4.72 -20.75 -1.57
C MET A 122 6.16 -20.96 -1.08
N TRP A 123 6.79 -19.96 -0.47
CA TRP A 123 8.21 -20.05 -0.06
C TRP A 123 8.38 -20.48 1.39
N ILE A 124 7.53 -19.99 2.30
CA ILE A 124 7.46 -20.51 3.66
C ILE A 124 6.64 -21.80 3.61
N ASP A 125 7.18 -22.89 4.16
CA ASP A 125 6.49 -24.17 4.17
C ASP A 125 5.10 -24.02 4.82
N PRO A 126 4.00 -24.22 4.08
CA PRO A 126 2.66 -24.05 4.63
C PRO A 126 2.37 -24.94 5.85
N ILE A 127 3.09 -26.06 5.97
CA ILE A 127 2.98 -26.97 7.13
C ILE A 127 3.43 -26.25 8.40
N THR A 128 4.36 -25.29 8.35
CA THR A 128 4.75 -24.51 9.54
C THR A 128 3.62 -23.60 10.03
N ASN A 129 2.66 -23.29 9.16
CA ASN A 129 1.44 -22.55 9.48
C ASN A 129 0.25 -23.48 9.79
N GLY A 130 0.47 -24.81 9.79
CA GLY A 130 -0.57 -25.82 10.04
C GLY A 130 -1.53 -26.06 8.88
N ILE A 131 -1.19 -25.62 7.65
CA ILE A 131 -2.08 -25.68 6.48
C ILE A 131 -1.53 -26.65 5.43
N PRO A 132 -2.35 -27.55 4.85
CA PRO A 132 -1.93 -28.37 3.73
C PRO A 132 -1.51 -27.53 2.51
N PHE A 133 -0.48 -27.97 1.78
CA PHE A 133 0.04 -27.25 0.61
C PHE A 133 -1.03 -26.94 -0.47
N SER A 134 -1.99 -27.86 -0.70
CA SER A 134 -3.09 -27.63 -1.64
C SER A 134 -4.04 -26.51 -1.22
N GLN A 135 -4.22 -26.31 0.09
CA GLN A 135 -5.01 -25.19 0.62
C GLN A 135 -4.24 -23.88 0.54
N ALA A 136 -2.92 -23.88 0.80
CA ALA A 136 -2.07 -22.71 0.61
C ALA A 136 -2.07 -22.19 -0.84
N TYR A 137 -2.07 -23.11 -1.81
CA TYR A 137 -2.23 -22.71 -3.22
C TYR A 137 -3.62 -22.10 -3.50
N GLY A 138 -4.68 -22.62 -2.88
CA GLY A 138 -6.02 -22.03 -2.94
C GLY A 138 -6.06 -20.60 -2.38
N ASN A 139 -5.42 -20.39 -1.22
CA ASN A 139 -5.27 -19.09 -0.59
C ASN A 139 -4.53 -18.10 -1.50
N PHE A 140 -3.40 -18.53 -2.08
CA PHE A 140 -2.63 -17.74 -3.04
C PHE A 140 -3.48 -17.32 -4.26
N VAL A 141 -4.22 -18.26 -4.86
CA VAL A 141 -5.12 -17.96 -5.98
C VAL A 141 -6.19 -16.97 -5.55
N ALA A 142 -6.76 -17.11 -4.35
CA ALA A 142 -7.74 -16.17 -3.83
C ALA A 142 -7.14 -14.77 -3.64
N ASP A 143 -5.92 -14.66 -3.10
CA ASP A 143 -5.18 -13.39 -3.02
C ASP A 143 -5.04 -12.73 -4.41
N VAL A 144 -4.65 -13.51 -5.42
CA VAL A 144 -4.51 -13.03 -6.80
C VAL A 144 -5.85 -12.54 -7.35
N VAL A 145 -6.95 -13.26 -7.12
CA VAL A 145 -8.30 -12.82 -7.50
C VAL A 145 -8.65 -11.48 -6.86
N GLY A 146 -8.34 -11.32 -5.56
CA GLY A 146 -8.48 -10.06 -4.85
C GLY A 146 -7.70 -8.92 -5.51
N MET A 147 -6.43 -9.16 -5.83
CA MET A 147 -5.56 -8.17 -6.49
C MET A 147 -6.08 -7.80 -7.89
N LEU A 148 -6.60 -8.76 -8.66
CA LEU A 148 -7.22 -8.49 -9.96
C LEU A 148 -8.48 -7.64 -9.83
N ALA A 149 -9.33 -7.92 -8.84
CA ALA A 149 -10.50 -7.10 -8.55
C ALA A 149 -10.09 -5.67 -8.15
N PHE A 150 -9.04 -5.50 -7.34
CA PHE A 150 -8.49 -4.18 -7.00
C PHE A 150 -8.03 -3.42 -8.25
N LEU A 151 -7.31 -4.08 -9.15
CA LEU A 151 -6.89 -3.47 -10.41
C LEU A 151 -8.11 -3.11 -11.27
N ALA A 152 -9.10 -3.97 -11.38
CA ALA A 152 -10.32 -3.70 -12.15
C ALA A 152 -11.03 -2.43 -11.65
N VAL A 153 -11.13 -2.25 -10.33
CA VAL A 153 -11.73 -1.06 -9.71
C VAL A 153 -10.86 0.18 -9.93
N THR A 154 -9.54 0.07 -9.79
CA THR A 154 -8.65 1.25 -9.75
C THR A 154 -8.10 1.67 -11.13
N TYR A 155 -8.12 0.76 -12.10
CA TYR A 155 -7.58 0.95 -13.44
C TYR A 155 -8.23 2.12 -14.19
N PRO A 156 -9.57 2.28 -14.24
CA PRO A 156 -10.22 3.38 -14.96
C PRO A 156 -9.77 4.76 -14.44
N PHE A 157 -9.63 4.89 -13.11
CA PHE A 157 -9.18 6.12 -12.48
C PHE A 157 -7.72 6.43 -12.84
N SER A 158 -6.87 5.40 -12.83
CA SER A 158 -5.45 5.53 -13.19
C SER A 158 -5.24 5.96 -14.65
N ARG A 159 -6.00 5.35 -15.57
CA ARG A 159 -6.01 5.68 -17.01
C ARG A 159 -6.52 7.10 -17.25
N ARG A 160 -7.64 7.48 -16.63
CA ARG A 160 -8.22 8.83 -16.77
C ARG A 160 -7.21 9.90 -16.34
N GLN A 161 -6.54 9.71 -15.21
CA GLN A 161 -5.57 10.69 -14.73
C GLN A 161 -4.33 10.77 -15.63
N ALA A 162 -3.85 9.64 -16.14
CA ALA A 162 -2.74 9.62 -17.11
C ALA A 162 -3.09 10.39 -18.39
N ARG A 163 -4.29 10.19 -18.93
CA ARG A 163 -4.78 10.89 -20.13
C ARG A 163 -4.90 12.41 -19.90
N LEU A 164 -5.45 12.83 -18.76
CA LEU A 164 -5.55 14.26 -18.42
C LEU A 164 -4.19 14.94 -18.29
N ARG A 165 -3.14 14.24 -17.85
CA ARG A 165 -1.79 14.81 -17.84
C ARG A 165 -1.22 14.97 -19.23
N ALA A 166 -1.39 13.97 -20.09
CA ALA A 166 -0.92 14.04 -21.48
C ALA A 166 -1.54 15.24 -22.21
N LEU A 167 -2.82 15.54 -21.95
CA LEU A 167 -3.52 16.69 -22.54
C LEU A 167 -3.10 18.06 -21.99
N HIS A 168 -2.55 18.15 -20.78
CA HIS A 168 -2.04 19.42 -20.23
C HIS A 168 -0.56 19.66 -20.57
N LEU A 169 0.11 18.66 -21.14
CA LEU A 169 1.51 18.73 -21.60
C LEU A 169 1.61 18.89 -23.12
N ALA A 170 0.47 18.91 -23.82
CA ALA A 170 0.33 19.22 -25.24
C ALA A 170 -0.28 20.62 -25.39
#